data_AF-A0A2N1N4K3-F1
#
_entry.id   AF-A0A2N1N4K3-F1
#
_cell.length_a   1.000
_cell.length_b   1.000
_cell.length_c   1.000
_cell.angle_alpha   90.00
_cell.angle_beta   90.00
_cell.angle_gamma   90.00
#
_symmetry.space_group_name_H-M   'P 1'
#
loop_
_entity.id
_entity.type
_entity.pdbx_description
1 polymer ?
#
loop_
_entity_poly.entity_id
_entity_poly.type
_entity_poly.pdbx_seq_one_letter_code
_entity_poly.pdbx_strand_id
1 'polypeptide(L)' 'MKMEKWVKIRQRDSQPSSVSQLEQWVKEEWDAVPADYYRNLIKSMPRRIQAVIAAKGGPTKY' A
#
# COMPACT_ATOMS: atom_id res chain seq x y z
N MET A 1 8.03 -4.22 -8.74
CA MET A 1 7.00 -3.22 -8.39
C MET A 1 7.64 -2.34 -7.33
N LYS A 2 8.24 -1.22 -7.74
CA LYS A 2 8.86 -0.30 -6.77
C LYS A 2 7.74 0.19 -5.86
N MET A 3 7.86 -0.06 -4.56
CA MET A 3 6.97 0.54 -3.56
C MET A 3 7.29 2.04 -3.53
N GLU A 4 6.72 2.79 -4.46
CA GLU A 4 6.82 4.24 -4.41
C GLU A 4 6.01 4.74 -3.22
N LYS A 5 6.68 4.93 -2.08
CA LYS A 5 6.51 6.11 -1.22
C LYS A 5 5.07 6.53 -0.78
N TRP A 6 4.08 5.64 -0.71
CA TRP A 6 2.69 6.06 -0.44
C TRP A 6 2.40 6.52 1.00
N VAL A 7 3.25 6.24 1.97
CA VAL A 7 3.07 6.84 3.30
C VAL A 7 3.62 8.28 3.27
N LYS A 8 2.86 9.18 2.64
CA LYS A 8 3.13 10.63 2.66
C LYS A 8 3.00 11.20 4.07
N ILE A 9 2.27 10.54 4.96
CA ILE A 9 2.17 10.94 6.39
C ILE A 9 3.55 11.10 7.01
N ARG A 10 4.50 10.20 6.69
CA ARG A 10 5.88 10.25 7.18
C ARG A 10 6.76 11.25 6.42
N GLN A 11 6.27 11.79 5.31
CA GLN A 11 6.94 12.78 4.47
C GLN A 11 6.35 14.19 4.65
N ARG A 12 5.31 14.36 5.48
CA ARG A 12 4.79 15.69 5.84
C ARG A 12 5.85 16.45 6.63
N ASP A 13 5.94 17.76 6.39
CA ASP A 13 6.98 18.62 6.96
C ASP A 13 6.92 18.71 8.50
N SER A 14 5.78 18.37 9.09
CA SER A 14 5.56 18.38 10.53
C SER A 14 4.99 17.06 11.03
N GLN A 15 5.30 16.74 12.28
CA GLN A 15 4.64 15.66 12.99
C GLN A 15 3.24 16.11 13.44
N PRO A 16 2.26 15.19 13.53
CA PRO A 16 0.95 15.53 14.04
C PRO A 16 1.07 15.92 15.53
N SER A 17 0.40 16.99 15.92
CA SER A 17 0.36 17.50 17.29
C SER A 17 -0.61 16.74 18.20
N SER A 18 -1.45 15.87 17.63
CA SER A 18 -2.43 15.07 18.35
C SER A 18 -2.80 13.80 17.57
N VAL A 19 -3.38 12.83 18.28
CA VAL A 19 -3.94 11.61 17.66
C VAL A 19 -5.04 11.96 16.66
N SER A 20 -5.93 12.90 17.00
CA SER A 20 -6.99 13.36 16.09
C SER A 20 -6.45 13.94 14.78
N GLN A 21 -5.36 14.69 14.85
CA GLN A 21 -4.71 15.21 13.63
C GLN A 21 -4.08 14.08 12.81
N LEU A 22 -3.44 13.11 13.45
CA LEU A 22 -2.91 11.94 12.76
C LEU A 22 -4.02 11.14 12.08
N GLU A 23 -5.15 10.91 12.75
CA GLU A 23 -6.30 10.22 12.17
C GLU A 23 -6.83 10.93 10.93
N GLN A 24 -6.94 12.26 10.99
CA GLN A 24 -7.36 13.07 9.84
C GLN A 24 -6.38 12.91 8.67
N TRP A 25 -5.07 12.96 8.92
CA TRP A 25 -4.06 12.78 7.89
C TRP A 25 -4.09 11.38 7.28
N VAL A 26 -4.32 10.34 8.08
CA VAL A 26 -4.47 8.97 7.57
C VAL A 26 -5.65 8.86 6.62
N LYS A 27 -6.80 9.48 6.97
CA LYS A 27 -8.00 9.48 6.12
C LYS A 27 -7.76 10.22 4.81
N GLU A 28 -7.16 11.41 4.86
CA GLU A 28 -6.80 12.18 3.66
C GLU A 28 -5.91 11.39 2.70
N GLU A 29 -4.86 10.76 3.22
CA GLU A 29 -3.96 9.96 2.38
C GLU A 29 -4.63 8.68 1.86
N TRP A 30 -5.53 8.08 2.64
CA TRP A 30 -6.33 6.94 2.21
C TRP A 30 -7.27 7.29 1.06
N ASP A 31 -8.00 8.41 1.17
CA ASP A 31 -8.94 8.88 0.16
C ASP A 31 -8.21 9.34 -1.12
N ALA A 32 -6.96 9.77 -0.99
CA ALA A 32 -6.11 10.17 -2.12
C ALA A 32 -5.52 8.97 -2.90
N VAL A 33 -5.68 7.72 -2.44
CA VAL A 33 -5.15 6.55 -3.15
C VAL A 33 -5.84 6.39 -4.50
N PRO A 34 -5.10 6.48 -5.64
CA PRO A 34 -5.71 6.42 -6.95
C PRO A 34 -6.37 5.07 -7.23
N ALA A 35 -7.48 5.12 -7.96
CA ALA A 35 -8.25 3.92 -8.24
C ALA A 35 -7.48 2.85 -9.03
N ASP A 36 -6.57 3.27 -9.90
CA ASP A 36 -5.72 2.37 -10.65
C ASP A 36 -4.73 1.59 -9.79
N TYR A 37 -4.38 2.09 -8.60
CA TYR A 37 -3.50 1.39 -7.68
C TYR A 37 -4.10 0.05 -7.24
N TYR A 38 -5.31 0.07 -6.68
CA TYR A 38 -5.96 -1.17 -6.26
C TYR A 38 -6.37 -2.05 -7.44
N ARG A 39 -6.76 -1.46 -8.59
CA ARG A 39 -7.00 -2.24 -9.82
C ARG A 39 -5.76 -3.00 -10.25
N ASN A 40 -4.59 -2.38 -10.19
CA ASN A 40 -3.32 -3.02 -10.55
C ASN A 40 -2.92 -4.11 -9.54
N LEU A 41 -3.21 -3.92 -8.24
CA LEU A 41 -3.04 -4.96 -7.23
C LEU A 41 -3.89 -6.19 -7.55
N ILE A 42 -5.19 -5.99 -7.84
CA ILE A 42 -6.11 -7.07 -8.21
C ILE A 42 -5.63 -7.78 -9.48
N LYS A 43 -5.27 -7.02 -10.52
CA LYS A 43 -4.71 -7.58 -11.77
C LYS A 43 -3.43 -8.38 -11.54
N SER A 44 -2.66 -8.09 -10.48
CA SER A 44 -1.44 -8.83 -10.13
C SER A 44 -1.70 -10.17 -9.43
N MET A 45 -2.90 -10.39 -8.87
CA MET A 45 -3.21 -11.55 -8.03
C MET A 45 -2.97 -12.91 -8.70
N PRO A 46 -3.36 -13.15 -9.97
CA PRO A 46 -3.07 -14.44 -10.62
C PRO A 46 -1.58 -14.77 -10.62
N ARG A 47 -0.71 -13.77 -10.81
CA ARG A 47 0.74 -13.94 -10.82
C ARG A 47 1.31 -14.28 -9.43
N ARG A 48 0.72 -13.71 -8.37
CA ARG A 48 1.09 -14.01 -6.97
C ARG A 48 0.69 -15.43 -6.60
N ILE A 49 -0.53 -15.84 -6.98
CA ILE A 49 -1.03 -17.20 -6.77
C ILE A 49 -0.12 -18.21 -7.48
N GLN A 50 0.23 -17.97 -8.74
CA GLN A 50 1.14 -18.85 -9.46
C GLN A 50 2.53 -18.94 -8.81
N ALA A 51 3.03 -17.85 -8.23
CA ALA A 51 4.28 -17.89 -7.47
C ALA A 51 4.19 -18.78 -6.23
N VAL A 52 3.06 -18.75 -5.50
CA VAL A 52 2.82 -19.62 -4.34
C VAL A 52 2.72 -21.09 -4.76
N ILE A 53 2.03 -21.38 -5.86
CA ILE A 53 1.93 -22.74 -6.42
C ILE A 53 3.33 -23.26 -6.79
N ALA A 54 4.12 -22.47 -7.50
CA ALA A 54 5.50 -22.82 -7.86
C ALA A 54 6.39 -23.02 -6.62
N ALA A 55 6.16 -22.25 -5.56
CA ALA A 55 6.83 -22.39 -4.27
C ALA A 55 6.26 -23.53 -3.40
N LYS A 56 5.31 -24.34 -3.89
CA LYS A 56 4.62 -25.40 -3.14
C LYS A 56 4.02 -24.91 -1.82
N GLY A 57 3.43 -23.71 -1.84
CA GLY A 57 2.88 -23.06 -0.65
C GLY A 57 3.88 -22.26 0.19
N GLY A 58 5.17 -22.27 -0.19
CA GLY A 58 6.22 -21.53 0.50
C GLY A 58 6.23 -20.02 0.23
N PRO A 59 7.15 -19.27 0.89
CA PRO A 59 7.29 -17.83 0.72
C PRO A 59 7.60 -17.42 -0.73
N THR A 60 7.13 -16.24 -1.13
CA THR A 60 7.41 -15.66 -2.45
C THR A 60 7.97 -14.25 -2.30
N LYS A 61 8.45 -13.66 -3.40
CA LYS A 61 8.96 -12.28 -3.43
C LYS A 61 7.90 -11.17 -3.24
N TYR A 62 6.64 -11.54 -3.12
CA TYR A 62 5.48 -10.64 -3.12
C TYR A 62 5.02 -10.26 -1.73
#